data_AF-A0A6I3E2Y1-F1
#
_entry.id   AF-A0A6I3E2Y1-F1
#
_cell.length_a   1.000
_cell.length_b   1.000
_cell.length_c   1.000
_cell.angle_alpha   90.00
_cell.angle_beta   90.00
_cell.angle_gamma   90.00
#
_symmetry.space_group_name_H-M   'P 1'
#
loop_
_entity.id
_entity.type
_entity.pdbx_description
1 polymer ?
#
loop_
_entity_poly.entity_id
_entity_poly.type
_entity_poly.pdbx_seq_one_letter_code
_entity_poly.pdbx_strand_id
1 'polypeptide(L)'
;IINTANAILRNSLLGHELSAHNDHGDRPTVHRFASDKEEAAAIISAIKNDLESGVVAQDIAILARTNSQLDVLEKAFIAAGIEHQVKNSERFFNRTEVRDLMKVIRNASVLSEVNGDWLNDLISAIKPFGDGEYVRAFLQLGRELSQEGVNSLRGYLRELEDRAEQNNPPTLPGVALATLHAAKGLEWERVYLIGVSEGVLPWSEPIEEERRLFYVGLTRAKRSLTLTFHQTPSRFLAEAGLVSP
;
A
#
# COMPACT_ATOMS: atom_id res chain seq x y z
N ILE A 1 -0.02 -17.18 -8.70
CA ILE A 1 -0.14 -16.74 -7.29
C ILE A 1 -1.07 -17.62 -6.44
N ILE A 2 -2.37 -17.75 -6.76
CA ILE A 2 -3.34 -18.48 -5.90
C ILE A 2 -2.95 -19.95 -5.66
N ASN A 3 -2.46 -20.68 -6.66
CA ASN A 3 -2.00 -22.06 -6.48
C ASN A 3 -0.88 -22.19 -5.45
N THR A 4 0.07 -21.24 -5.45
CA THR A 4 1.16 -21.15 -4.47
C THR A 4 0.61 -20.88 -3.07
N ALA A 5 -0.38 -19.98 -2.95
CA ALA A 5 -1.02 -19.70 -1.67
C ALA A 5 -1.82 -20.90 -1.13
N ASN A 6 -2.56 -21.61 -1.98
CA ASN A 6 -3.29 -22.82 -1.58
C ASN A 6 -2.35 -23.96 -1.16
N ALA A 7 -1.14 -24.07 -1.74
CA ALA A 7 -0.14 -25.05 -1.30
C ALA A 7 0.26 -24.86 0.18
N ILE A 8 0.35 -23.61 0.63
CA ILE A 8 0.62 -23.28 2.04
C ILE A 8 -0.51 -23.76 2.97
N LEU A 9 -1.78 -23.58 2.57
CA LEU A 9 -2.92 -24.04 3.38
C LEU A 9 -3.04 -25.57 3.45
N ARG A 10 -2.71 -26.27 2.35
CA ARG A 10 -2.75 -27.74 2.29
C ARG A 10 -1.82 -28.40 3.28
N ASN A 11 -0.65 -27.80 3.54
CA ASN A 11 0.31 -28.31 4.52
C ASN A 11 -0.11 -28.10 5.98
N SER A 12 -1.22 -27.40 6.24
CA SER A 12 -1.52 -26.82 7.56
C SER A 12 -2.92 -27.18 8.12
N LEU A 13 -3.70 -28.05 7.43
CA LEU A 13 -5.09 -28.39 7.83
C LEU A 13 -6.02 -27.17 7.98
N LEU A 14 -5.64 -26.03 7.40
CA LEU A 14 -6.33 -24.74 7.55
C LEU A 14 -7.35 -24.49 6.44
N GLY A 15 -8.61 -24.81 6.71
CA GLY A 15 -9.78 -24.16 6.10
C GLY A 15 -9.97 -24.25 4.57
N HIS A 16 -10.92 -23.47 4.07
CA HIS A 16 -11.41 -23.52 2.68
C HIS A 16 -10.43 -22.88 1.68
N GLU A 17 -10.12 -23.59 0.60
CA GLU A 17 -9.29 -23.14 -0.52
C GLU A 17 -9.92 -21.94 -1.26
N LEU A 18 -9.07 -21.04 -1.77
CA LEU A 18 -9.54 -20.00 -2.71
C LEU A 18 -9.69 -20.58 -4.12
N SER A 19 -10.83 -20.29 -4.75
CA SER A 19 -11.04 -20.52 -6.18
C SER A 19 -10.74 -19.24 -6.95
N ALA A 20 -9.79 -19.29 -7.90
CA ALA A 20 -9.48 -18.16 -8.76
C ALA A 20 -10.61 -17.96 -9.80
N HIS A 21 -11.13 -16.74 -9.94
CA HIS A 21 -12.09 -16.38 -11.00
C HIS A 21 -11.43 -15.65 -12.19
N ASN A 22 -10.15 -15.26 -12.08
CA ASN A 22 -9.42 -14.49 -13.08
C ASN A 22 -8.37 -15.34 -13.80
N ASP A 23 -7.94 -14.87 -14.97
CA ASP A 23 -6.78 -15.42 -15.70
C ASP A 23 -5.56 -15.53 -14.78
N HIS A 24 -4.79 -16.61 -14.95
CA HIS A 24 -3.66 -16.93 -14.08
C HIS A 24 -2.64 -15.78 -14.04
N GLY A 25 -2.57 -15.04 -12.92
CA GLY A 25 -1.49 -14.09 -12.66
C GLY A 25 -0.12 -14.76 -12.72
N ASP A 26 0.94 -13.96 -12.88
CA ASP A 26 2.30 -14.44 -13.14
C ASP A 26 2.78 -15.42 -12.05
N ARG A 27 3.72 -16.30 -12.43
CA ARG A 27 4.38 -17.16 -11.44
C ARG A 27 5.13 -16.28 -10.45
N PRO A 28 4.95 -16.47 -9.12
CA PRO A 28 5.72 -15.72 -8.14
C PRO A 28 7.22 -15.91 -8.37
N THR A 29 7.99 -14.83 -8.31
CA THR A 29 9.44 -14.87 -8.39
C THR A 29 10.04 -14.81 -6.99
N VAL A 30 11.18 -15.45 -6.79
CA VAL A 30 11.91 -15.41 -5.53
C VAL A 30 13.33 -14.92 -5.78
N HIS A 31 13.77 -13.91 -5.03
CA HIS A 31 15.12 -13.36 -5.13
C HIS A 31 15.82 -13.41 -3.77
N ARG A 32 17.09 -13.82 -3.80
CA ARG A 32 17.97 -13.87 -2.63
C ARG A 32 18.91 -12.67 -2.64
N PHE A 33 19.09 -12.07 -1.47
CA PHE A 33 20.07 -11.00 -1.24
C PHE A 33 21.02 -11.37 -0.09
N ALA A 34 22.18 -10.70 -0.01
CA ALA A 34 23.14 -10.92 1.06
C ALA A 34 22.76 -10.20 2.36
N SER A 35 22.03 -9.08 2.25
CA SER A 35 21.59 -8.27 3.40
C SER A 35 20.25 -7.58 3.14
N ASP A 36 19.63 -7.10 4.22
CA ASP A 36 18.44 -6.24 4.20
C ASP A 36 18.69 -4.93 3.42
N LYS A 37 19.88 -4.34 3.52
CA LYS A 37 20.27 -3.15 2.75
C LYS A 37 20.34 -3.39 1.26
N GLU A 38 20.91 -4.53 0.85
CA GLU A 38 20.99 -4.92 -0.56
C GLU A 38 19.61 -5.24 -1.13
N GLU A 39 18.79 -5.98 -0.35
CA GLU A 39 17.39 -6.24 -0.67
C GLU A 39 16.62 -4.93 -0.91
N ALA A 40 16.70 -3.97 0.02
CA ALA A 40 16.06 -2.67 -0.12
C ALA A 40 16.54 -1.92 -1.38
N ALA A 41 17.85 -1.85 -1.63
CA ALA A 41 18.40 -1.19 -2.81
C ALA A 41 17.93 -1.82 -4.13
N ALA A 42 17.87 -3.15 -4.20
CA ALA A 42 17.39 -3.87 -5.37
C ALA A 42 15.90 -3.63 -5.62
N ILE A 43 15.08 -3.61 -4.56
CA ILE A 43 13.64 -3.33 -4.66
C ILE A 43 13.39 -1.89 -5.12
N ILE A 44 14.11 -0.92 -4.54
CA ILE A 44 14.04 0.49 -4.98
C ILE A 44 14.39 0.62 -6.46
N SER A 45 15.46 -0.05 -6.91
CA SER A 45 15.84 -0.03 -8.33
C SER A 45 14.78 -0.68 -9.23
N ALA A 46 14.18 -1.78 -8.80
CA ALA A 46 13.12 -2.46 -9.57
C ALA A 46 11.87 -1.58 -9.69
N ILE A 47 11.44 -0.98 -8.58
CA ILE A 47 10.28 -0.08 -8.54
C ILE A 47 10.56 1.17 -9.37
N LYS A 48 11.75 1.75 -9.29
CA LYS A 48 12.11 2.90 -10.13
C LYS A 48 11.97 2.58 -11.62
N ASN A 49 12.46 1.41 -12.05
CA ASN A 49 12.29 0.96 -13.43
C ASN A 49 10.81 0.75 -13.80
N ASP A 50 10.01 0.20 -12.89
CA ASP A 50 8.56 0.03 -13.11
C ASP A 50 7.88 1.40 -13.31
N LEU A 51 8.19 2.38 -12.46
CA LEU A 51 7.65 3.74 -12.56
C LEU A 51 8.09 4.43 -13.86
N GLU A 52 9.36 4.30 -14.25
CA GLU A 52 9.88 4.81 -15.52
C GLU A 52 9.23 4.15 -16.74
N SER A 53 8.80 2.88 -16.60
CA SER A 53 8.05 2.16 -17.64
C SER A 53 6.55 2.47 -17.68
N GLY A 54 6.07 3.34 -16.78
CA GLY A 54 4.67 3.79 -16.73
C GLY A 54 3.75 2.99 -15.82
N VAL A 55 4.28 2.12 -14.95
CA VAL A 55 3.47 1.47 -13.92
C VAL A 55 3.01 2.52 -12.91
N VAL A 56 1.72 2.51 -12.59
CA VAL A 56 1.14 3.45 -11.61
C VAL A 56 1.65 3.12 -10.22
N ALA A 57 2.24 4.09 -9.51
CA ALA A 57 2.83 3.86 -8.19
C ALA A 57 1.84 3.27 -7.17
N GLN A 58 0.57 3.68 -7.26
CA GLN A 58 -0.53 3.24 -6.40
C GLN A 58 -0.87 1.75 -6.57
N ASP A 59 -0.49 1.15 -7.70
CA ASP A 59 -0.67 -0.27 -8.01
C ASP A 59 0.47 -1.15 -7.48
N ILE A 60 1.48 -0.55 -6.85
CA ILE A 60 2.65 -1.23 -6.28
C ILE A 60 2.56 -1.18 -4.76
N ALA A 61 2.76 -2.33 -4.11
CA ALA A 61 2.93 -2.42 -2.68
C ALA A 61 4.17 -3.22 -2.26
N ILE A 62 4.77 -2.81 -1.14
CA ILE A 62 5.77 -3.57 -0.41
C ILE A 62 5.20 -3.97 0.94
N LEU A 63 5.22 -5.27 1.19
CA LEU A 63 4.72 -5.89 2.40
C LEU A 63 5.90 -6.41 3.23
N ALA A 64 5.92 -6.07 4.51
CA ALA A 64 6.92 -6.54 5.46
C ALA A 64 6.25 -7.19 6.69
N ARG A 65 7.02 -7.95 7.47
CA ARG A 65 6.51 -8.55 8.71
C ARG A 65 6.49 -7.55 9.86
N THR A 66 7.49 -6.66 9.94
CA THR A 66 7.66 -5.70 11.04
C THR A 66 7.73 -4.25 10.55
N ASN A 67 7.40 -3.30 11.43
CA ASN A 67 7.56 -1.88 11.13
C ASN A 67 9.03 -1.48 10.97
N SER A 68 9.97 -2.13 11.68
CA SER A 68 11.39 -1.84 11.55
C SER A 68 11.94 -2.08 10.14
N GLN A 69 11.40 -3.08 9.42
CA GLN A 69 11.73 -3.30 8.01
C GLN A 69 11.18 -2.17 7.12
N LEU A 70 9.97 -1.67 7.42
CA LEU A 70 9.39 -0.53 6.71
C LEU A 70 10.19 0.75 6.94
N ASP A 71 10.70 0.99 8.15
CA ASP A 71 11.53 2.17 8.46
C ASP A 71 12.83 2.20 7.63
N VAL A 72 13.42 1.02 7.36
CA VAL A 72 14.61 0.89 6.50
C VAL A 72 14.26 1.20 5.04
N LEU A 73 13.14 0.66 4.55
CA LEU A 73 12.66 0.94 3.20
C LEU A 73 12.28 2.40 3.02
N GLU A 74 11.55 2.99 3.95
CA GLU A 74 11.12 4.39 3.91
C GLU A 74 12.33 5.33 3.74
N LYS A 75 13.40 5.11 4.51
CA LYS A 75 14.65 5.87 4.34
C LYS A 75 15.25 5.71 2.94
N ALA A 76 15.15 4.51 2.35
CA ALA A 76 15.63 4.24 1.01
C ALA A 76 14.75 4.91 -0.07
N PHE A 77 13.41 4.93 0.10
CA PHE A 77 12.47 5.67 -0.75
C PHE A 77 12.76 7.16 -0.74
N ILE A 78 12.92 7.74 0.45
CA ILE A 78 13.26 9.16 0.63
C ILE A 78 14.59 9.48 -0.04
N ALA A 79 15.62 8.64 0.16
CA ALA A 79 16.94 8.84 -0.47
C ALA A 79 16.89 8.71 -2.01
N ALA A 80 15.98 7.90 -2.54
CA ALA A 80 15.77 7.72 -3.97
C ALA A 80 14.84 8.76 -4.59
N GLY A 81 14.18 9.61 -3.78
CA GLY A 81 13.18 10.56 -4.24
C GLY A 81 11.93 9.90 -4.81
N ILE A 82 11.62 8.67 -4.40
CA ILE A 82 10.43 7.94 -4.85
C ILE A 82 9.31 8.21 -3.84
N GLU A 83 8.15 8.59 -4.35
CA GLU A 83 6.98 8.84 -3.52
C GLU A 83 6.42 7.53 -2.94
N HIS A 84 6.17 7.53 -1.63
CA HIS A 84 5.65 6.39 -0.89
C HIS A 84 4.60 6.81 0.14
N GLN A 85 3.82 5.83 0.60
CA GLN A 85 2.84 5.98 1.67
C GLN A 85 2.98 4.83 2.66
N VAL A 86 2.95 5.13 3.96
CA VAL A 86 2.98 4.09 5.00
C VAL A 86 1.55 3.79 5.46
N LYS A 87 1.09 2.55 5.25
CA LYS A 87 -0.22 2.08 5.68
C LYS A 87 -0.19 1.78 7.19
N ASN A 88 -0.59 2.78 7.98
CA ASN A 88 -0.82 2.64 9.41
C ASN A 88 -2.17 1.98 9.73
N SER A 89 -2.29 1.45 10.95
CA SER A 89 -3.55 0.87 11.46
C SER A 89 -4.63 1.91 11.76
N GLU A 90 -4.27 3.18 11.92
CA GLU A 90 -5.22 4.27 12.12
C GLU A 90 -5.96 4.63 10.83
N ARG A 91 -7.28 4.77 10.93
CA ARG A 91 -8.13 5.22 9.82
C ARG A 91 -7.70 6.61 9.35
N PHE A 92 -7.57 6.78 8.04
CA PHE A 92 -7.10 8.02 7.41
C PHE A 92 -7.81 9.29 7.92
N PHE A 93 -9.15 9.30 7.96
CA PHE A 93 -9.93 10.46 8.41
C PHE A 93 -9.88 10.71 9.92
N ASN A 94 -9.32 9.80 10.72
CA ASN A 94 -9.14 9.99 12.16
C ASN A 94 -7.84 10.72 12.51
N ARG A 95 -6.87 10.72 11.59
CA ARG A 95 -5.57 11.36 11.77
C ARG A 95 -5.76 12.85 12.08
N THR A 96 -4.99 13.36 13.05
CA THR A 96 -5.15 14.73 13.58
C THR A 96 -5.01 15.77 12.47
N GLU A 97 -3.98 15.64 11.64
CA GLU A 97 -3.69 16.51 10.51
C GLU A 97 -4.79 16.49 9.44
N VAL A 98 -5.38 15.32 9.16
CA VAL A 98 -6.48 15.18 8.21
C VAL A 98 -7.73 15.85 8.74
N ARG A 99 -8.04 15.67 10.03
CA ARG A 99 -9.18 16.33 10.69
C ARG A 99 -9.04 17.84 10.72
N ASP A 100 -7.84 18.35 10.95
CA ASP A 100 -7.59 19.79 10.96
C ASP A 100 -7.69 20.39 9.57
N LEU A 101 -7.19 19.71 8.54
CA LEU A 101 -7.37 20.10 7.14
C LEU A 101 -8.85 20.10 6.73
N MET A 102 -9.63 19.08 7.14
CA MET A 102 -11.09 19.04 6.93
C MET A 102 -11.82 20.24 7.55
N LYS A 103 -11.42 20.70 8.75
CA LYS A 103 -12.00 21.91 9.37
C LYS A 103 -11.70 23.16 8.55
N VAL A 104 -10.48 23.29 8.02
CA VAL A 104 -10.10 24.43 7.18
C VAL A 104 -10.88 24.44 5.87
N ILE A 105 -11.02 23.29 5.20
CA ILE A 105 -11.86 23.17 4.00
C ILE A 105 -13.31 23.53 4.32
N ARG A 106 -13.86 23.05 5.45
CA ARG A 106 -15.21 23.40 5.88
C ARG A 106 -15.38 24.91 6.01
N ASN A 107 -14.46 25.60 6.67
CA ASN A 107 -14.51 27.05 6.81
C ASN A 107 -14.39 27.77 5.46
N ALA A 108 -13.47 27.34 4.60
CA ALA A 108 -13.32 27.89 3.25
C ALA A 108 -14.57 27.68 2.39
N SER A 109 -15.26 26.54 2.54
CA SER A 109 -16.49 26.23 1.79
C SER A 109 -17.67 27.16 2.12
N VAL A 110 -17.65 27.79 3.30
CA VAL A 110 -18.65 28.80 3.69
C VAL A 110 -18.38 30.13 2.98
N LEU A 111 -17.11 30.50 2.82
CA LEU A 111 -16.64 31.77 2.28
C LEU A 111 -16.51 31.79 0.76
N SER A 112 -16.41 30.62 0.12
CA SER A 112 -16.25 30.48 -1.34
C SER A 112 -17.46 31.05 -2.10
N GLU A 113 -17.19 31.86 -3.13
CA GLU A 113 -18.21 32.52 -3.94
C GLU A 113 -18.94 31.53 -4.86
N VAL A 114 -20.24 31.75 -5.07
CA VAL A 114 -21.03 30.96 -6.02
C VAL A 114 -20.58 31.29 -7.45
N ASN A 115 -20.08 30.29 -8.18
CA ASN A 115 -19.44 30.38 -9.51
C ASN A 115 -18.00 30.95 -9.53
N GLY A 116 -17.33 31.04 -8.38
CA GLY A 116 -15.90 31.31 -8.31
C GLY A 116 -15.03 30.11 -8.70
N ASP A 117 -13.72 30.32 -8.79
CA ASP A 117 -12.75 29.24 -9.00
C ASP A 117 -12.51 28.47 -7.68
N TRP A 118 -13.43 27.55 -7.40
CA TRP A 118 -13.44 26.79 -6.15
C TRP A 118 -12.19 25.91 -5.98
N LEU A 119 -11.53 25.51 -7.08
CA LEU A 119 -10.30 24.72 -7.02
C LEU A 119 -9.14 25.60 -6.53
N ASN A 120 -9.07 26.86 -6.99
CA ASN A 120 -8.11 27.82 -6.46
C ASN A 120 -8.38 28.19 -4.99
N ASP A 121 -9.65 28.25 -4.58
CA ASP A 121 -10.02 28.42 -3.17
C ASP A 121 -9.53 27.24 -2.32
N LEU A 122 -9.72 26.00 -2.80
CA LEU A 122 -9.21 24.79 -2.16
C LEU A 122 -7.68 24.82 -2.02
N ILE A 123 -6.98 25.11 -3.11
CA ILE A 123 -5.50 25.20 -3.13
C ILE A 123 -5.03 26.23 -2.12
N SER A 124 -5.67 27.40 -2.08
CA SER A 124 -5.33 28.47 -1.15
C SER A 124 -5.57 28.08 0.32
N ALA A 125 -6.68 27.40 0.59
CA ALA A 125 -7.04 26.95 1.93
C ALA A 125 -6.07 25.87 2.46
N ILE A 126 -5.60 24.97 1.61
CA ILE A 126 -4.74 23.84 2.01
C ILE A 126 -3.26 24.20 2.02
N LYS A 127 -2.83 25.24 1.29
CA LYS A 127 -1.42 25.68 1.21
C LYS A 127 -0.65 25.72 2.56
N PRO A 128 -1.23 26.17 3.69
CA PRO A 128 -0.53 26.19 4.98
C PRO A 128 -0.15 24.80 5.53
N PHE A 129 -0.79 23.72 5.06
CA PHE A 129 -0.51 22.34 5.47
C PHE A 129 0.70 21.74 4.77
N GLY A 130 1.31 22.47 3.83
CA GLY A 130 2.50 22.05 3.10
C GLY A 130 2.18 21.06 1.98
N ASP A 131 3.06 20.07 1.81
CA ASP A 131 3.00 19.10 0.71
C ASP A 131 3.11 17.68 1.28
N GLY A 132 2.22 17.33 2.21
CA GLY A 132 2.11 15.96 2.74
C GLY A 132 1.32 15.04 1.80
N GLU A 133 1.43 13.72 1.99
CA GLU A 133 0.67 12.72 1.21
C GLU A 133 -0.84 12.99 1.22
N TYR A 134 -1.39 13.39 2.38
CA TYR A 134 -2.80 13.68 2.57
C TYR A 134 -3.20 14.96 1.84
N VAL A 135 -2.35 15.99 1.83
CA VAL A 135 -2.59 17.24 1.09
C VAL A 135 -2.69 16.94 -0.40
N ARG A 136 -1.72 16.21 -0.95
CA ARG A 136 -1.73 15.84 -2.37
C ARG A 136 -2.94 14.98 -2.73
N ALA A 137 -3.31 14.03 -1.89
CA ALA A 137 -4.49 13.19 -2.10
C ALA A 137 -5.79 14.00 -2.14
N PHE A 138 -5.95 14.98 -1.25
CA PHE A 138 -7.10 15.89 -1.27
C PHE A 138 -7.12 16.77 -2.52
N LEU A 139 -5.98 17.32 -2.92
CA LEU A 139 -5.86 18.13 -4.13
C LEU A 139 -6.13 17.31 -5.41
N GLN A 140 -5.62 16.09 -5.46
CA GLN A 140 -5.85 15.15 -6.56
C GLN A 140 -7.34 14.83 -6.68
N LEU A 141 -8.00 14.48 -5.57
CA LEU A 141 -9.44 14.26 -5.55
C LEU A 141 -10.21 15.52 -5.97
N GLY A 142 -9.77 16.72 -5.56
CA GLY A 142 -10.39 17.97 -5.98
C GLY A 142 -10.32 18.17 -7.50
N ARG A 143 -9.19 17.85 -8.13
CA ARG A 143 -9.02 17.93 -9.58
C ARG A 143 -9.90 16.91 -10.31
N GLU A 144 -9.96 15.68 -9.82
CA GLU A 144 -10.81 14.61 -10.37
C GLU A 144 -12.29 15.02 -10.34
N LEU A 145 -12.79 15.43 -9.18
CA LEU A 145 -14.17 15.85 -9.01
C LEU A 145 -14.52 17.09 -9.84
N SER A 146 -13.56 18.01 -10.02
CA SER A 146 -13.74 19.14 -10.93
C SER A 146 -13.95 18.71 -12.38
N GLN A 147 -13.29 17.64 -12.82
CA GLN A 147 -13.47 17.07 -14.17
C GLN A 147 -14.79 16.31 -14.29
N GLU A 148 -15.26 15.71 -13.18
CA GLU A 148 -16.54 15.00 -13.08
C GLU A 148 -17.76 15.94 -12.93
N GLY A 149 -17.54 17.26 -12.88
CA GLY A 149 -18.60 18.26 -12.88
C GLY A 149 -18.94 18.87 -11.52
N VAL A 150 -18.18 18.56 -10.47
CA VAL A 150 -18.26 19.31 -9.20
C VAL A 150 -17.77 20.73 -9.45
N ASN A 151 -18.65 21.70 -9.16
CA ASN A 151 -18.45 23.10 -9.51
C ASN A 151 -18.39 24.03 -8.28
N SER A 152 -18.28 23.48 -7.07
CA SER A 152 -18.20 24.28 -5.85
C SER A 152 -17.43 23.55 -4.74
N LEU A 153 -16.80 24.35 -3.87
CA LEU A 153 -16.08 23.84 -2.71
C LEU A 153 -17.00 23.14 -1.69
N ARG A 154 -18.29 23.53 -1.66
CA ARG A 154 -19.32 22.84 -0.86
C ARG A 154 -19.65 21.45 -1.40
N GLY A 155 -19.73 21.30 -2.73
CA GLY A 155 -19.90 19.99 -3.35
C GLY A 155 -18.72 19.07 -3.07
N TYR A 156 -17.50 19.60 -3.16
CA TYR A 156 -16.27 18.88 -2.79
C TYR A 156 -16.26 18.46 -1.31
N LEU A 157 -16.60 19.36 -0.40
CA LEU A 157 -16.68 19.03 1.03
C LEU A 157 -17.67 17.91 1.31
N ARG A 158 -18.85 17.95 0.67
CA ARG A 158 -19.87 16.89 0.84
C ARG A 158 -19.34 15.52 0.43
N GLU A 159 -18.66 15.44 -0.71
CA GLU A 159 -18.03 14.19 -1.17
C GLU A 159 -16.96 13.70 -0.18
N LEU A 160 -16.17 14.59 0.40
CA LEU A 160 -15.21 14.23 1.46
C LEU A 160 -15.88 13.71 2.73
N GLU A 161 -17.01 14.31 3.13
CA GLU A 161 -17.79 13.86 4.29
C GLU A 161 -18.40 12.48 4.05
N ASP A 162 -19.02 12.27 2.89
CA ASP A 162 -19.61 10.98 2.49
C ASP A 162 -18.53 9.87 2.47
N ARG A 163 -17.34 10.18 1.95
CA ARG A 163 -16.18 9.29 2.00
C ARG A 163 -15.69 8.99 3.42
N ALA A 164 -15.70 9.99 4.29
CA ALA A 164 -15.31 9.82 5.69
C ALA A 164 -16.26 8.88 6.43
N GLU A 165 -17.57 9.02 6.22
CA GLU A 165 -18.58 8.12 6.79
C GLU A 165 -18.40 6.67 6.31
N GLN A 166 -18.09 6.51 5.02
CA GLN A 166 -17.88 5.19 4.41
C GLN A 166 -16.47 4.61 4.67
N ASN A 167 -15.59 5.32 5.37
CA ASN A 167 -14.17 4.96 5.54
C ASN A 167 -13.45 4.70 4.20
N ASN A 168 -13.77 5.50 3.19
CA ASN A 168 -13.22 5.40 1.84
C ASN A 168 -12.25 6.55 1.58
N PRO A 169 -10.98 6.47 2.03
CA PRO A 169 -10.03 7.56 1.87
C PRO A 169 -9.77 7.88 0.39
N PRO A 170 -9.43 9.14 0.06
CA PRO A 170 -8.88 9.46 -1.25
C PRO A 170 -7.64 8.62 -1.55
N THR A 171 -7.37 8.39 -2.83
CA THR A 171 -6.20 7.64 -3.23
C THR A 171 -4.94 8.41 -2.87
N LEU A 172 -4.17 7.85 -1.93
CA LEU A 172 -2.89 8.41 -1.54
C LEU A 172 -1.86 8.14 -2.67
N PRO A 173 -1.05 9.14 -3.05
CA PRO A 173 -0.02 8.96 -4.06
C PRO A 173 1.12 8.08 -3.54
N GLY A 174 1.94 7.58 -4.47
CA GLY A 174 3.13 6.79 -4.17
C GLY A 174 2.90 5.31 -3.87
N VAL A 175 4.01 4.59 -3.76
CA VAL A 175 4.06 3.15 -3.50
C VAL A 175 3.62 2.85 -2.07
N ALA A 176 2.77 1.83 -1.88
CA ALA A 176 2.28 1.46 -0.56
C ALA A 176 3.31 0.63 0.22
N LEU A 177 3.68 1.09 1.41
CA LEU A 177 4.49 0.35 2.39
C LEU A 177 3.57 -0.11 3.52
N ALA A 178 3.46 -1.42 3.75
CA ALA A 178 2.53 -1.94 4.76
C ALA A 178 3.10 -3.16 5.48
N THR A 179 2.67 -3.38 6.72
CA THR A 179 2.87 -4.67 7.36
C THR A 179 1.86 -5.70 6.82
N LEU A 180 2.17 -6.99 6.92
CA LEU A 180 1.24 -8.06 6.57
C LEU A 180 -0.14 -7.92 7.26
N HIS A 181 -0.16 -7.43 8.50
CA HIS A 181 -1.39 -7.18 9.24
C HIS A 181 -2.18 -6.00 8.65
N ALA A 182 -1.50 -4.89 8.35
CA ALA A 182 -2.12 -3.70 7.78
C ALA A 182 -2.61 -3.91 6.34
N ALA A 183 -2.07 -4.91 5.64
CA ALA A 183 -2.47 -5.25 4.26
C ALA A 183 -3.75 -6.08 4.16
N LYS A 184 -4.33 -6.53 5.28
CA LYS A 184 -5.52 -7.39 5.27
C LYS A 184 -6.70 -6.68 4.59
N GLY A 185 -7.26 -7.30 3.55
CA GLY A 185 -8.39 -6.76 2.79
C GLY A 185 -8.01 -5.74 1.71
N LEU A 186 -6.72 -5.44 1.56
CA LEU A 186 -6.19 -4.59 0.49
C LEU A 186 -5.58 -5.45 -0.63
N GLU A 187 -5.56 -4.96 -1.85
CA GLU A 187 -4.99 -5.68 -2.99
C GLU A 187 -4.34 -4.71 -3.98
N TRP A 188 -3.25 -5.14 -4.61
CA TRP A 188 -2.45 -4.35 -5.56
C TRP A 188 -2.10 -5.18 -6.78
N GLU A 189 -1.85 -4.54 -7.92
CA GLU A 189 -1.43 -5.25 -9.14
C GLU A 189 -0.06 -5.91 -8.95
N ARG A 190 0.88 -5.21 -8.30
CA ARG A 190 2.23 -5.70 -8.02
C ARG A 190 2.53 -5.64 -6.53
N VAL A 191 3.00 -6.77 -5.98
CA VAL A 191 3.41 -6.87 -4.58
C VAL A 191 4.83 -7.39 -4.47
N TYR A 192 5.63 -6.71 -3.64
CA TYR A 192 6.89 -7.20 -3.11
C TYR A 192 6.66 -7.65 -1.66
N LEU A 193 6.82 -8.93 -1.36
CA LEU A 193 6.81 -9.42 0.02
C LEU A 193 8.26 -9.69 0.45
N ILE A 194 8.74 -8.88 1.39
CA ILE A 194 10.16 -8.77 1.74
C ILE A 194 10.54 -9.47 3.02
N GLY A 195 11.83 -9.79 3.17
CA GLY A 195 12.34 -10.44 4.37
C GLY A 195 11.65 -11.76 4.66
N VAL A 196 11.38 -12.56 3.63
CA VAL A 196 10.83 -13.92 3.74
C VAL A 196 11.93 -14.90 4.16
N SER A 197 12.54 -14.59 5.30
CA SER A 197 13.70 -15.26 5.88
C SER A 197 13.33 -15.96 7.19
N GLU A 198 14.01 -17.05 7.52
CA GLU A 198 13.88 -17.66 8.86
C GLU A 198 14.26 -16.67 9.96
N GLY A 199 13.45 -16.62 11.03
CA GLY A 199 13.59 -15.64 12.11
C GLY A 199 13.03 -14.25 11.80
N VAL A 200 12.60 -14.00 10.55
CA VAL A 200 11.88 -12.77 10.15
C VAL A 200 10.42 -13.09 9.85
N LEU A 201 10.16 -14.09 9.01
CA LEU A 201 8.83 -14.61 8.71
C LEU A 201 8.97 -16.13 8.48
N PRO A 202 8.72 -16.97 9.49
CA PRO A 202 8.06 -16.66 10.76
C PRO A 202 8.96 -15.89 11.75
N TRP A 203 8.39 -14.88 12.43
CA TRP A 203 9.08 -14.14 13.51
C TRP A 203 8.96 -14.83 14.87
N SER A 204 7.80 -15.40 15.19
CA SER A 204 7.50 -16.01 16.48
C SER A 204 6.49 -17.16 16.38
N GLU A 205 6.40 -17.97 17.44
CA GLU A 205 5.29 -18.89 17.63
C GLU A 205 3.97 -18.13 17.92
N PRO A 206 2.79 -18.69 17.57
CA PRO A 206 2.60 -19.98 16.91
C PRO A 206 2.88 -19.92 15.40
N ILE A 207 3.65 -20.87 14.85
CA ILE A 207 3.97 -20.93 13.41
C ILE A 207 2.72 -20.90 12.51
N GLU A 208 1.62 -21.50 12.96
CA GLU A 208 0.35 -21.51 12.23
C GLU A 208 -0.25 -20.11 12.01
N GLU A 209 0.04 -19.14 12.89
CA GLU A 209 -0.41 -17.76 12.71
C GLU A 209 0.49 -17.02 11.72
N GLU A 210 1.81 -17.19 11.81
CA GLU A 210 2.77 -16.64 10.83
C GLU A 210 2.53 -17.21 9.43
N ARG A 211 2.17 -18.48 9.31
CA ARG A 211 1.80 -19.11 8.04
C ARG A 211 0.56 -18.46 7.43
N ARG A 212 -0.45 -18.13 8.25
CA ARG A 212 -1.62 -17.38 7.80
C ARG A 212 -1.27 -15.97 7.35
N LEU A 213 -0.35 -15.30 8.04
CA LEU A 213 0.14 -13.99 7.62
C LEU A 213 0.88 -14.07 6.28
N PHE A 214 1.73 -15.08 6.10
CA PHE A 214 2.39 -15.33 4.82
C PHE A 214 1.37 -15.55 3.70
N TYR A 215 0.37 -16.41 3.93
CA TYR A 215 -0.75 -16.61 3.00
C TYR A 215 -1.49 -15.32 2.65
N VAL A 216 -1.81 -14.48 3.64
CA VAL A 216 -2.42 -13.17 3.40
C VAL A 216 -1.54 -12.34 2.48
N GLY A 217 -0.23 -12.27 2.74
CA GLY A 217 0.74 -11.56 1.90
C GLY A 217 0.73 -12.03 0.44
N LEU A 218 0.77 -13.35 0.21
CA LEU A 218 0.71 -13.93 -1.14
C LEU A 218 -0.57 -13.51 -1.89
N THR A 219 -1.70 -13.46 -1.19
CA THR A 219 -3.01 -13.16 -1.78
C THR A 219 -3.31 -11.66 -1.91
N ARG A 220 -2.40 -10.77 -1.54
CA ARG A 220 -2.58 -9.32 -1.80
C ARG A 220 -2.24 -8.93 -3.24
N ALA A 221 -1.54 -9.81 -3.96
CA ALA A 221 -1.10 -9.58 -5.34
C ALA A 221 -2.15 -10.05 -6.35
N LYS A 222 -2.58 -9.15 -7.24
CA LYS A 222 -3.49 -9.48 -8.34
C LYS A 222 -2.76 -10.05 -9.55
N ARG A 223 -1.65 -9.41 -9.97
CA ARG A 223 -0.93 -9.76 -11.21
C ARG A 223 0.47 -10.29 -10.97
N SER A 224 1.29 -9.59 -10.20
CA SER A 224 2.70 -9.92 -9.99
C SER A 224 3.04 -9.99 -8.50
N LEU A 225 3.75 -11.05 -8.12
CA LEU A 225 4.24 -11.26 -6.76
C LEU A 225 5.74 -11.55 -6.80
N THR A 226 6.52 -10.69 -6.15
CA THR A 226 7.96 -10.88 -5.94
C THR A 226 8.20 -11.14 -4.47
N LEU A 227 8.88 -12.24 -4.16
CA LEU A 227 9.27 -12.61 -2.80
C LEU A 227 10.77 -12.41 -2.67
N THR A 228 11.20 -11.76 -1.59
CA THR A 228 12.62 -11.52 -1.35
C THR A 228 13.01 -12.02 0.03
N PHE A 229 14.22 -12.54 0.12
CA PHE A 229 14.79 -12.98 1.39
C PHE A 229 16.29 -12.70 1.42
N HIS A 230 16.82 -12.55 2.63
CA HIS A 230 18.24 -12.49 2.88
C HIS A 230 18.67 -13.62 3.83
N GLN A 231 19.95 -13.97 3.84
CA GLN A 231 20.49 -15.03 4.70
C GLN A 231 19.82 -16.39 4.44
N THR A 232 19.07 -16.92 5.42
CA THR A 232 18.39 -18.22 5.38
C THR A 232 16.95 -18.05 4.89
N PRO A 233 16.53 -18.75 3.82
CA PRO A 233 15.15 -18.66 3.31
C PRO A 233 14.16 -19.17 4.36
N SER A 234 12.99 -18.53 4.45
CA SER A 234 11.89 -19.03 5.25
C SER A 234 11.47 -20.43 4.81
N ARG A 235 11.13 -21.31 5.77
CA ARG A 235 10.47 -22.59 5.52
C ARG A 235 9.21 -22.46 4.69
N PHE A 236 8.51 -21.33 4.78
CA PHE A 236 7.30 -21.10 4.00
C PHE A 236 7.58 -21.03 2.49
N LEU A 237 8.79 -20.65 2.06
CA LEU A 237 9.15 -20.68 0.64
C LEU A 237 9.24 -22.12 0.11
N ALA A 238 9.77 -23.04 0.91
CA ALA A 238 9.82 -24.46 0.57
C ALA A 238 8.42 -25.10 0.64
N GLU A 239 7.63 -24.78 1.67
CA GLU A 239 6.23 -25.23 1.79
C GLU A 239 5.36 -24.77 0.60
N ALA A 240 5.63 -23.58 0.05
CA ALA A 240 4.98 -23.04 -1.14
C ALA A 240 5.47 -23.65 -2.47
N GLY A 241 6.50 -24.50 -2.43
CA GLY A 241 7.14 -25.07 -3.62
C GLY A 241 7.91 -24.05 -4.46
N LEU A 242 8.37 -22.95 -3.86
CA LEU A 242 9.07 -21.87 -4.55
C LEU A 242 10.59 -21.97 -4.48
N VAL A 243 11.10 -22.68 -3.47
CA VAL A 243 12.52 -22.98 -3.29
C VAL A 243 12.64 -24.47 -2.95
N SER A 244 13.73 -25.10 -3.38
CA SER A 244 14.03 -26.48 -2.99
C SER A 244 14.21 -26.58 -1.45
N PRO A 245 13.72 -27.66 -0.81
CA PRO A 245 13.84 -27.87 0.63
C PRO A 245 15.30 -28.05 1.08
#